data_AF-A0A536SMY7-F1
#
_entry.id   AF-A0A536SMY7-F1
#
_cell.length_a   1.000
_cell.length_b   1.000
_cell.length_c   1.000
_cell.angle_alpha   90.00
_cell.angle_beta   90.00
_cell.angle_gamma   90.00
#
_symmetry.space_group_name_H-M   'P 1'
#
loop_
_entity.id
_entity.type
_entity.pdbx_description
1 polymer ?
#
loop_
_entity_poly.entity_id
_entity_poly.type
_entity_poly.pdbx_seq_one_letter_code
_entity_poly.pdbx_strand_id
1 'polypeptide(L)' 'MLGLVSSKKPELEGEGVLMKRIEAAGRFAPLEQLALSPQCGFASSVKGNPLRPADQEAKLARIVKVADKVWGAT' A
#
# COMPACT_ATOMS: atom_id res chain seq x y z
N MET A 1 -11.09 -0.82 -1.14
CA MET A 1 -9.61 -0.93 -1.25
C MET A 1 -8.97 0.46 -1.21
N LEU A 2 -7.85 0.60 -0.50
CA LEU A 2 -7.09 1.83 -0.31
C LEU A 2 -5.75 1.76 -1.06
N GLY A 3 -5.69 2.35 -2.26
CA GLY A 3 -4.48 2.41 -3.09
C GLY A 3 -3.45 3.43 -2.58
N LEU A 4 -2.85 3.16 -1.42
CA LEU A 4 -1.99 4.13 -0.71
C LEU A 4 -0.49 3.94 -1.01
N VAL A 5 -0.11 2.80 -1.58
CA VAL A 5 1.27 2.47 -1.95
C VAL A 5 1.47 2.74 -3.45
N SER A 6 2.45 3.56 -3.83
CA SER A 6 2.68 3.91 -5.22
C SER A 6 3.19 2.74 -6.04
N SER A 7 2.59 2.52 -7.21
CA SER A 7 3.05 1.53 -8.19
C SER A 7 3.98 2.11 -9.26
N LYS A 8 4.33 3.40 -9.16
CA LYS A 8 5.07 4.16 -10.19
C LYS A 8 6.33 4.85 -9.70
N LYS A 9 6.52 4.96 -8.38
CA LYS A 9 7.71 5.57 -7.80
C LYS A 9 8.47 4.59 -6.90
N PRO A 10 9.82 4.58 -6.94
CA PRO A 10 10.62 3.62 -6.19
C PRO A 10 10.63 3.91 -4.68
N GLU A 11 10.30 5.12 -4.24
CA GLU A 11 10.33 5.45 -2.82
C GLU A 11 9.32 4.61 -2.04
N LEU A 12 9.77 4.05 -0.93
CA LEU A 12 8.94 3.23 -0.06
C LEU A 12 8.15 4.13 0.90
N GLU A 13 6.84 3.92 0.94
CA GLU A 13 5.93 4.70 1.77
C GLU A 13 6.24 4.52 3.25
N GLY A 14 6.21 5.59 4.03
CA GLY A 14 6.41 5.53 5.49
C GLY A 14 5.27 4.81 6.21
N GLU A 15 5.58 3.98 7.19
CA GLU A 15 4.59 3.13 7.88
C GLU A 15 3.55 3.97 8.62
N GLY A 16 4.01 4.96 9.39
CA GLY A 16 3.12 5.89 10.10
C GLY A 16 2.28 6.75 9.15
N VAL A 17 2.76 7.03 7.93
CA VAL A 17 1.97 7.74 6.91
C VAL A 17 0.82 6.87 6.44
N LEU A 18 1.08 5.59 6.17
CA LEU A 18 0.05 4.63 5.76
C LEU A 18 -1.00 4.43 6.86
N MET A 19 -0.58 4.24 8.12
CA MET A 19 -1.50 4.10 9.25
C MET A 19 -2.42 5.30 9.42
N LYS A 20 -1.88 6.52 9.41
CA LYS A 20 -2.68 7.76 9.51
C LYS A 20 -3.72 7.87 8.39
N ARG A 21 -3.37 7.44 7.18
CA ARG A 21 -4.29 7.47 6.03
C ARG A 21 -5.37 6.37 6.12
N ILE A 22 -5.04 5.21 6.66
CA ILE A 22 -6.01 4.13 6.93
C ILE A 22 -7.00 4.58 8.02
N GLU A 23 -6.51 5.15 9.12
CA GLU A 23 -7.34 5.70 10.20
C GLU A 23 -8.29 6.78 9.68
N ALA A 24 -7.79 7.71 8.85
CA ALA A 24 -8.61 8.73 8.22
C ALA A 24 -9.70 8.13 7.31
N ALA A 25 -9.40 7.03 6.61
CA ALA A 25 -10.37 6.31 5.78
C ALA A 25 -11.46 5.62 6.62
N GLY A 26 -11.16 5.23 7.87
CA GLY A 26 -12.11 4.67 8.83
C GLY A 26 -13.27 5.61 9.17
N ARG A 27 -13.17 6.90 8.84
CA ARG A 27 -14.28 7.88 8.97
C ARG A 27 -15.37 7.71 7.90
N PHE A 28 -15.07 7.00 6.81
CA PHE A 28 -15.96 6.86 5.66
C PHE A 28 -16.52 5.44 5.49
N ALA A 29 -15.80 4.43 5.97
CA ALA A 29 -16.26 3.05 6.01
C ALA A 29 -15.63 2.31 7.20
N PRO A 30 -16.31 1.30 7.77
CA PRO A 30 -15.76 0.48 8.83
C PRO A 30 -14.45 -0.18 8.42
N LEU A 31 -13.51 -0.33 9.36
CA LEU A 31 -12.15 -0.79 9.08
C LEU A 31 -12.14 -2.21 8.50
N GLU A 32 -13.07 -3.07 8.91
CA GLU A 32 -13.27 -4.43 8.42
C GLU A 32 -13.69 -4.52 6.93
N GLN A 33 -14.17 -3.41 6.34
CA GLN A 33 -14.48 -3.32 4.91
C GLN A 33 -13.33 -2.70 4.08
N LEU A 34 -12.25 -2.29 4.75
CA LEU A 34 -11.09 -1.66 4.12
C LEU A 34 -9.95 -2.66 3.95
N ALA A 35 -9.09 -2.39 2.97
CA ALA A 35 -7.89 -3.17 2.70
C ALA A 35 -6.84 -2.25 2.09
N LEU A 36 -5.57 -2.48 2.40
CA LEU A 36 -4.43 -1.74 1.84
C LEU A 36 -3.97 -2.39 0.54
N SER A 37 -3.72 -1.58 -0.50
CA SER A 37 -3.22 -2.07 -1.79
C SER A 37 -2.22 -1.08 -2.42
N PRO A 38 -1.50 -1.50 -3.47
CA PRO A 38 -0.89 -0.57 -4.40
C PRO A 38 -1.95 0.31 -5.08
N GLN A 39 -1.53 1.45 -5.64
CA GLN A 39 -2.36 2.35 -6.44
C GLN A 39 -2.93 1.66 -7.70
N CYS A 40 -2.13 0.80 -8.31
CA CYS A 40 -2.45 0.00 -9.49
C CYS A 40 -1.46 -1.18 -9.55
N GLY A 41 -1.55 -2.03 -10.57
CA GLY A 41 -0.50 -3.03 -10.83
C GLY A 41 0.87 -2.41 -11.11
N PHE A 42 1.94 -3.17 -10.89
CA PHE A 42 3.32 -2.74 -11.20
C PHE A 42 3.69 -2.89 -12.68
N ALA A 43 2.81 -3.44 -13.51
CA ALA A 43 3.03 -3.61 -14.94
C ALA A 43 3.32 -2.26 -15.61
N SER A 44 4.35 -2.23 -16.46
CA SER A 44 4.75 -1.03 -17.20
C SER A 44 3.73 -0.66 -18.28
N SER A 45 3.35 0.61 -18.34
CA SER A 45 2.72 1.19 -19.53
C SER A 45 3.79 1.49 -20.61
N VAL A 46 3.39 1.98 -21.78
CA VAL A 46 4.26 2.28 -22.95
C VAL A 46 5.55 3.07 -22.62
N LYS A 47 5.56 3.86 -21.54
CA LYS A 47 6.72 4.64 -21.07
C LYS A 47 7.67 3.92 -20.09
N GLY A 48 7.45 2.64 -19.80
CA GLY A 48 8.20 1.88 -18.79
C GLY A 48 7.76 2.17 -17.35
N ASN A 49 8.32 1.43 -16.39
CA ASN A 49 8.13 1.63 -14.95
C ASN A 49 9.52 1.75 -14.28
N PRO A 50 9.83 2.83 -13.55
CA PRO A 50 11.13 2.96 -12.88
C PRO A 50 11.31 1.97 -11.71
N LEU A 51 10.28 1.25 -11.29
CA LEU A 51 10.38 0.24 -10.24
C LEU A 51 11.15 -0.99 -10.70
N ARG A 52 12.21 -1.32 -9.96
CA ARG A 52 12.90 -2.61 -10.06
C ARG A 52 12.14 -3.68 -9.27
N PRO A 53 12.40 -4.99 -9.50
CA PRO A 53 11.79 -6.06 -8.72
C PRO A 53 11.96 -5.89 -7.20
N ALA A 54 13.14 -5.46 -6.74
CA ALA A 54 13.40 -5.19 -5.32
C ALA A 54 12.51 -4.07 -4.74
N ASP A 55 12.19 -3.04 -5.55
CA ASP A 55 11.32 -1.95 -5.12
C ASP A 55 9.87 -2.46 -4.99
N GLN A 56 9.44 -3.37 -5.89
CA GLN A 56 8.12 -4.02 -5.83
C GLN A 56 8.00 -4.95 -4.62
N GLU A 57 9.02 -5.75 -4.34
CA GLU A 57 9.07 -6.63 -3.17
C GLU A 57 9.00 -5.84 -1.87
N ALA A 58 9.81 -4.79 -1.73
CA ALA A 58 9.79 -3.93 -0.56
C ALA A 58 8.41 -3.29 -0.32
N LYS A 59 7.72 -2.91 -1.41
CA LYS A 59 6.36 -2.36 -1.35
C LYS A 59 5.32 -3.40 -0.92
N LEU A 60 5.38 -4.63 -1.45
CA LEU A 60 4.51 -5.71 -1.03
C LEU A 60 4.75 -6.10 0.44
N ALA A 61 6.01 -6.21 0.86
CA ALA A 61 6.37 -6.45 2.25
C ALA A 61 5.83 -5.34 3.19
N ARG A 62 5.88 -4.07 2.76
CA ARG A 62 5.29 -2.96 3.50
C ARG A 62 3.78 -3.09 3.63
N ILE A 63 3.09 -3.49 2.56
CA ILE A 63 1.65 -3.70 2.58
C ILE A 63 1.28 -4.77 3.61
N VAL A 64 1.94 -5.93 3.56
CA VAL A 64 1.71 -7.03 4.50
C VAL A 64 1.96 -6.56 5.94
N LYS A 65 3.12 -5.95 6.20
CA LYS A 65 3.48 -5.45 7.55
C LYS A 65 2.44 -4.48 8.11
N VAL A 66 1.96 -3.54 7.30
CA VAL A 66 0.93 -2.58 7.75
C VAL A 66 -0.41 -3.27 7.91
N ALA A 67 -0.75 -4.18 7.00
CA ALA A 67 -2.01 -4.91 7.07
C ALA A 67 -2.10 -5.77 8.33
N ASP A 68 -1.04 -6.49 8.69
CA ASP A 68 -0.98 -7.29 9.93
C ASP A 68 -1.16 -6.42 11.17
N LYS A 69 -0.60 -5.20 11.19
CA LYS A 69 -0.76 -4.28 12.32
C LYS A 69 -2.17 -3.73 12.47
N VAL A 70 -2.93 -3.63 11.37
CA VAL A 70 -4.27 -3.03 11.35
C VAL A 70 -5.35 -4.09 11.48
N TRP A 71 -5.19 -5.24 10.83
CA TRP A 71 -6.19 -6.30 10.70
C TRP A 71 -5.74 -7.66 11.22
N GLY A 72 -4.47 -7.84 11.62
CA GLY A 72 -3.89 -9.13 12.02
C GLY A 72 -4.28 -9.62 13.42
N ALA A 73 -5.48 -9.29 13.90
CA ALA A 73 -6.02 -9.91 15.10
C ALA A 73 -6.22 -11.41 14.84
N THR A 74 -5.52 -12.24 15.61
CA THR A 74 -5.85 -13.66 15.80
C THR A 74 -6.39 -13.83 17.20
#